data_AF-A0A946CDB4-F1
#
_entry.id   AF-A0A946CDB4-F1
#
_cell.length_a   1.000
_cell.length_b   1.000
_cell.length_c   1.000
_cell.angle_alpha   90.00
_cell.angle_beta   90.00
_cell.angle_gamma   90.00
#
_symmetry.space_group_name_H-M   'P 1'
#
loop_
_entity.id
_entity.type
_entity.pdbx_description
1 polymer ?
#
loop_
_entity_poly.entity_id
_entity_poly.type
_entity_poly.pdbx_seq_one_letter_code
_entity_poly.pdbx_strand_id
1 'polypeptide(L)'
;MRIILCLLPLLFLNSACTHTSGYRQTPELTLEKLDPKVSLGHVEIDDQGELISFDQLKRVTAKIEAESIEPLLMVVYIHGWNHNASERLITGAGDLHDFREMLKDLGKASGRKVMGVFVSWRGRSLATFPIGVDYFHRHAAARRVGGVSGTEVLHELGAAARGANSKNRIVMIGHSLGGAILESAMAESISARVAMDSARGRKLMRKDFPADLMVSINSAESAIYARQLLSTFKNRGIKNVEGGPLMVSLTSQRDFITSVFWPMGNLMGRWVPGLNFFNTGVAGMYRRDPERDKLRGGQAAAHRSTVGHFKPLFSHEFEKLKNQKRSLEELYWDNRDARELDGFLVRGEKEVYRFSRPKGPYYNDTPYWIVPIPGTFIRSHHDQWNPNFVGLLAAMMSLTR
;
A
#
# COMPACT_ATOMS: atom_id res chain seq x y z
N MET A 1 -13.17 -31.60 -38.00
CA MET A 1 -13.66 -31.09 -36.70
C MET A 1 -13.56 -32.15 -35.59
N ARG A 2 -12.37 -32.76 -35.39
CA ARG A 2 -12.12 -33.77 -34.33
C ARG A 2 -10.74 -33.69 -33.68
N ILE A 3 -9.88 -32.74 -34.09
CA ILE A 3 -8.51 -32.58 -33.53
C ILE A 3 -8.49 -31.55 -32.39
N ILE A 4 -9.48 -30.65 -32.30
CA ILE A 4 -9.54 -29.60 -31.27
C ILE A 4 -9.98 -30.13 -29.90
N LEU A 5 -10.66 -31.28 -29.82
CA LEU A 5 -11.11 -31.86 -28.55
C LEU A 5 -10.00 -32.59 -27.77
N CYS A 6 -8.90 -32.99 -28.42
CA CYS A 6 -7.82 -33.74 -27.77
C CYS A 6 -6.74 -32.85 -27.11
N LEU A 7 -6.77 -31.54 -27.33
CA LEU A 7 -5.81 -30.59 -26.73
C LEU A 7 -6.33 -29.92 -25.45
N LEU A 8 -7.64 -29.99 -25.19
CA LEU A 8 -8.25 -29.48 -23.95
C LEU A 8 -7.72 -30.16 -22.68
N PRO A 9 -7.51 -31.50 -22.61
CA PRO A 9 -6.98 -32.13 -21.40
C PRO A 9 -5.51 -31.77 -21.13
N LEU A 10 -4.73 -31.53 -22.19
CA LEU A 10 -3.30 -31.20 -22.10
C LEU A 10 -3.06 -29.76 -21.59
N LEU A 11 -3.99 -28.84 -21.81
CA LEU A 11 -3.97 -27.49 -21.24
C LEU A 11 -4.27 -27.46 -19.74
N PHE A 12 -4.99 -28.46 -19.19
CA PHE A 12 -5.28 -28.54 -17.76
C PHE A 12 -4.25 -29.34 -16.95
N LEU A 13 -3.50 -30.26 -17.59
CA LEU A 13 -2.57 -31.16 -16.90
C LEU A 13 -1.22 -30.54 -16.48
N ASN A 14 -0.89 -29.32 -16.94
CA ASN A 14 0.29 -28.57 -16.49
C ASN A 14 -0.05 -27.37 -15.59
N SER A 15 -1.24 -27.35 -14.99
CA SER A 15 -1.49 -26.50 -13.84
C SER A 15 -0.83 -27.15 -12.64
N ALA A 16 0.50 -27.02 -12.53
CA ALA A 16 1.21 -27.44 -11.33
C ALA A 16 0.59 -26.67 -10.16
N CYS A 17 -0.22 -27.36 -9.36
CA CYS A 17 -0.59 -26.93 -8.02
C CYS A 17 0.73 -26.75 -7.26
N THR A 18 1.26 -25.54 -7.27
CA THR A 18 2.40 -25.20 -6.42
C THR A 18 1.93 -25.42 -4.99
N HIS A 19 2.60 -26.35 -4.29
CA HIS A 19 2.33 -26.59 -2.88
C HIS A 19 2.42 -25.24 -2.13
N THR A 20 1.38 -24.91 -1.39
CA THR A 20 1.32 -23.73 -0.51
C THR A 20 2.20 -24.00 0.72
N SER A 21 3.52 -23.92 0.56
CA SER A 21 4.49 -23.97 1.66
C SER A 21 5.11 -22.59 1.83
N GLY A 22 5.25 -22.12 3.07
CA GLY A 22 6.02 -20.90 3.36
C GLY A 22 7.47 -21.04 2.92
N TYR A 23 8.04 -19.94 2.47
CA TYR A 23 9.41 -19.85 1.97
C TYR A 23 10.43 -19.61 3.10
N ARG A 24 10.02 -18.99 4.22
CA ARG A 24 10.94 -18.39 5.21
C ARG A 24 10.62 -18.80 6.65
N GLN A 25 10.29 -20.07 6.84
CA GLN A 25 9.73 -20.59 8.08
C GLN A 25 10.76 -20.91 9.16
N THR A 26 12.03 -21.12 8.83
CA THR A 26 13.09 -21.33 9.84
C THR A 26 13.51 -20.00 10.46
N PRO A 27 14.02 -19.96 11.70
CA PRO A 27 14.46 -18.72 12.36
C PRO A 27 15.45 -17.91 11.54
N GLU A 28 16.41 -18.57 10.88
CA GLU A 28 17.47 -17.94 10.08
C GLU A 28 16.93 -17.32 8.78
N LEU A 29 15.83 -17.85 8.25
CA LEU A 29 15.14 -17.31 7.08
C LEU A 29 14.08 -16.27 7.46
N THR A 30 13.52 -16.37 8.67
CA THR A 30 12.55 -15.41 9.23
C THR A 30 13.22 -14.09 9.58
N LEU A 31 14.44 -14.12 10.15
CA LEU A 31 15.16 -12.94 10.62
C LEU A 31 16.51 -12.79 9.93
N GLU A 32 16.69 -11.67 9.23
CA GLU A 32 17.93 -11.30 8.56
C GLU A 32 18.59 -10.11 9.27
N LYS A 33 19.93 -10.11 9.29
CA LYS A 33 20.74 -8.94 9.66
C LYS A 33 21.40 -8.37 8.41
N LEU A 34 20.96 -7.20 7.97
CA LEU A 34 21.41 -6.58 6.73
C LEU A 34 22.64 -5.67 6.93
N ASP A 35 22.74 -5.06 8.11
CA ASP A 35 23.79 -4.13 8.54
C ASP A 35 23.84 -4.12 10.09
N PRO A 36 24.93 -3.71 10.76
CA PRO A 36 24.95 -3.42 12.20
C PRO A 36 23.70 -2.74 12.78
N LYS A 37 23.09 -1.79 12.07
CA LYS A 37 21.88 -1.06 12.52
C LYS A 37 20.60 -1.42 11.75
N VAL A 38 20.65 -2.39 10.84
CA VAL A 38 19.53 -2.73 9.96
C VAL A 38 19.24 -4.22 10.02
N SER A 39 18.01 -4.54 10.43
CA SER A 39 17.47 -5.88 10.54
C SER A 39 16.22 -6.01 9.68
N LEU A 40 15.83 -7.25 9.35
CA LEU A 40 14.68 -7.54 8.53
C LEU A 40 13.97 -8.81 9.04
N GLY A 41 12.67 -8.72 9.27
CA GLY A 41 11.80 -9.86 9.56
C GLY A 41 10.89 -10.20 8.38
N HIS A 42 10.44 -11.44 8.31
CA HIS A 42 9.50 -11.91 7.29
C HIS A 42 8.24 -12.47 7.94
N VAL A 43 7.08 -12.13 7.40
CA VAL A 43 5.78 -12.71 7.80
C VAL A 43 5.04 -13.13 6.55
N GLU A 44 4.59 -14.39 6.51
CA GLU A 44 3.95 -14.98 5.34
C GLU A 44 2.47 -15.28 5.59
N ILE A 45 1.63 -14.81 4.68
CA ILE A 45 0.19 -15.04 4.66
C ILE A 45 -0.15 -15.78 3.36
N ASP A 46 -0.96 -16.82 3.46
CA ASP A 46 -1.37 -17.61 2.32
C ASP A 46 -2.50 -16.94 1.49
N ASP A 47 -2.87 -17.57 0.38
CA ASP A 47 -3.92 -17.05 -0.51
C ASP A 47 -5.35 -17.06 0.07
N GLN A 48 -5.57 -17.77 1.17
CA GLN A 48 -6.83 -17.80 1.91
C GLN A 48 -6.87 -16.73 3.00
N GLY A 49 -5.74 -16.08 3.27
CA GLY A 49 -5.61 -15.07 4.31
C GLY A 49 -5.27 -15.66 5.66
N GLU A 50 -4.70 -16.86 5.71
CA GLU A 50 -4.19 -17.48 6.93
C GLU A 50 -2.69 -17.26 7.07
N LEU A 51 -2.21 -17.07 8.30
CA LEU A 51 -0.78 -17.07 8.58
C LEU A 51 -0.19 -18.45 8.24
N ILE A 52 0.91 -18.47 7.49
CA ILE A 52 1.62 -19.73 7.23
C ILE A 52 2.17 -20.31 8.55
N SER A 53 2.65 -19.44 9.45
CA SER A 53 3.06 -19.82 10.79
C SER A 53 2.91 -18.66 11.77
N PHE A 54 2.17 -18.88 12.84
CA PHE A 54 2.09 -17.92 13.94
C PHE A 54 3.43 -17.77 14.68
N ASP A 55 4.27 -18.82 14.71
CA ASP A 55 5.60 -18.72 15.32
C ASP A 55 6.54 -17.81 14.54
N GLN A 56 6.32 -17.65 13.23
CA GLN A 56 7.02 -16.67 12.42
C GLN A 56 6.71 -15.24 12.90
N LEU A 57 5.43 -14.92 13.11
CA LEU A 57 5.01 -13.62 13.65
C LEU A 57 5.60 -13.37 15.04
N LYS A 58 5.54 -14.37 15.94
CA LYS A 58 6.16 -14.28 17.29
C LYS A 58 7.65 -13.97 17.24
N ARG A 59 8.41 -14.60 16.34
CA ARG A 59 9.84 -14.33 16.20
C ARG A 59 10.09 -12.88 15.76
N VAL A 60 9.28 -12.37 14.85
CA VAL A 60 9.39 -10.99 14.36
C VAL A 60 9.03 -9.98 15.46
N THR A 61 7.93 -10.18 16.19
CA THR A 61 7.52 -9.29 17.29
C THR A 61 8.53 -9.30 18.44
N ALA A 62 9.03 -10.47 18.85
CA ALA A 62 10.09 -10.58 19.86
C ALA A 62 11.37 -9.85 19.41
N LYS A 63 11.71 -9.91 18.11
CA LYS A 63 12.86 -9.20 17.55
C LYS A 63 12.66 -7.68 17.58
N ILE A 64 11.46 -7.20 17.23
CA ILE A 64 11.08 -5.78 17.31
C ILE A 64 11.25 -5.27 18.74
N GLU A 65 10.72 -5.99 19.73
CA GLU A 65 10.82 -5.62 21.14
C GLU A 65 12.27 -5.54 21.62
N ALA A 66 13.07 -6.58 21.31
CA ALA A 66 14.48 -6.64 21.67
C ALA A 66 15.31 -5.51 21.03
N GLU A 67 14.92 -5.05 19.84
CA GLU A 67 15.63 -3.99 19.13
C GLU A 67 15.19 -2.58 19.50
N SER A 68 14.03 -2.44 20.14
CA SER A 68 13.41 -1.18 20.54
C SER A 68 13.99 -0.54 21.82
N ILE A 69 15.07 -1.10 22.36
CA ILE A 69 15.83 -0.49 23.49
C ILE A 69 16.26 0.94 23.14
N GLU A 70 16.66 1.15 21.88
CA GLU A 70 16.83 2.47 21.28
C GLU A 70 15.67 2.77 20.31
N PRO A 71 15.32 4.05 20.06
CA PRO A 71 14.22 4.38 19.16
C PRO A 71 14.41 3.81 17.74
N LEU A 72 13.50 2.91 17.37
CA LEU A 72 13.47 2.18 16.11
C LEU A 72 12.69 2.94 15.03
N LEU A 73 13.14 2.85 13.78
CA LEU A 73 12.31 3.10 12.60
C LEU A 73 11.87 1.75 12.06
N MET A 74 10.61 1.37 12.29
CA MET A 74 10.02 0.16 11.76
C MET A 74 9.34 0.45 10.42
N VAL A 75 9.73 -0.28 9.38
CA VAL A 75 9.13 -0.19 8.04
C VAL A 75 8.54 -1.53 7.67
N VAL A 76 7.22 -1.63 7.63
CA VAL A 76 6.50 -2.80 7.12
C VAL A 76 6.26 -2.61 5.63
N TYR A 77 6.54 -3.61 4.81
CA TYR A 77 6.30 -3.57 3.37
C TYR A 77 5.51 -4.78 2.90
N ILE A 78 4.42 -4.53 2.17
CA ILE A 78 3.56 -5.54 1.55
C ILE A 78 3.71 -5.45 0.03
N HIS A 79 4.19 -6.53 -0.58
CA HIS A 79 4.51 -6.57 -2.00
C HIS A 79 3.28 -6.71 -2.91
N GLY A 80 3.47 -6.40 -4.19
CA GLY A 80 2.45 -6.51 -5.23
C GLY A 80 2.27 -7.92 -5.82
N TRP A 81 1.39 -8.03 -6.81
CA TRP A 81 0.91 -9.31 -7.38
C TRP A 81 1.94 -10.08 -8.19
N ASN A 82 2.98 -9.44 -8.74
CA ASN A 82 4.00 -10.11 -9.56
C ASN A 82 5.20 -10.62 -8.73
N HIS A 83 5.17 -10.42 -7.41
CA HIS A 83 6.25 -10.76 -6.48
C HIS A 83 5.77 -11.84 -5.50
N ASN A 84 6.71 -12.58 -4.93
CA ASN A 84 6.49 -13.56 -3.86
C ASN A 84 7.63 -13.45 -2.83
N ALA A 85 7.61 -14.27 -1.78
CA ALA A 85 8.64 -14.28 -0.74
C ALA A 85 10.01 -14.86 -1.19
N SER A 86 10.11 -15.35 -2.43
CA SER A 86 11.34 -15.92 -2.97
C SER A 86 12.24 -14.85 -3.59
N GLU A 87 13.56 -15.04 -3.51
CA GLU A 87 14.55 -14.09 -4.04
C GLU A 87 14.57 -14.01 -5.58
N ARG A 88 13.88 -14.92 -6.26
CA ARG A 88 13.73 -14.95 -7.70
C ARG A 88 12.31 -14.52 -8.05
N LEU A 89 12.17 -13.47 -8.85
CA LEU A 89 10.94 -13.36 -9.65
C LEU A 89 10.81 -14.61 -10.52
N ILE A 90 9.60 -14.84 -11.02
CA ILE A 90 9.37 -15.64 -12.22
C ILE A 90 10.10 -15.01 -13.46
N THR A 91 10.63 -13.76 -13.37
CA THR A 91 11.21 -12.96 -14.49
C THR A 91 12.35 -11.93 -14.17
N GLY A 92 13.14 -12.01 -13.08
CA GLY A 92 14.15 -10.99 -12.68
C GLY A 92 14.43 -10.81 -11.16
N ALA A 93 15.14 -9.77 -10.72
CA ALA A 93 15.34 -9.44 -9.29
C ALA A 93 14.05 -8.91 -8.63
N GLY A 94 13.65 -9.44 -7.47
CA GLY A 94 12.33 -9.19 -6.87
C GLY A 94 12.29 -8.08 -5.81
N ASP A 95 11.06 -7.60 -5.50
CA ASP A 95 10.74 -6.57 -4.48
C ASP A 95 11.53 -6.67 -3.18
N LEU A 96 11.86 -7.88 -2.75
CA LEU A 96 12.62 -8.11 -1.52
C LEU A 96 14.06 -7.58 -1.60
N HIS A 97 14.73 -7.70 -2.75
CA HIS A 97 16.08 -7.16 -2.94
C HIS A 97 16.07 -5.64 -2.81
N ASP A 98 15.15 -4.98 -3.53
CA ASP A 98 15.05 -3.53 -3.51
C ASP A 98 14.62 -3.01 -2.13
N PHE A 99 13.75 -3.73 -1.44
CA PHE A 99 13.37 -3.42 -0.07
C PHE A 99 14.59 -3.47 0.88
N ARG A 100 15.45 -4.48 0.76
CA ARG A 100 16.69 -4.57 1.56
C ARG A 100 17.61 -3.38 1.32
N GLU A 101 17.81 -2.99 0.07
CA GLU A 101 18.66 -1.83 -0.27
C GLU A 101 18.05 -0.53 0.27
N MET A 102 16.73 -0.35 0.14
CA MET A 102 16.04 0.81 0.71
C MET A 102 16.16 0.89 2.23
N LEU A 103 16.08 -0.23 2.96
CA LEU A 103 16.28 -0.23 4.42
C LEU A 103 17.69 0.19 4.80
N LYS A 104 18.72 -0.24 4.05
CA LYS A 104 20.11 0.17 4.26
C LYS A 104 20.28 1.67 4.03
N ASP A 105 19.71 2.19 2.95
CA ASP A 105 19.77 3.62 2.63
C ASP A 105 19.03 4.48 3.66
N LEU A 106 17.87 4.02 4.15
CA LEU A 106 17.16 4.67 5.25
C LEU A 106 17.96 4.63 6.56
N GLY A 107 18.61 3.50 6.87
CA GLY A 107 19.47 3.36 8.05
C GLY A 107 20.62 4.36 8.02
N LYS A 108 21.29 4.48 6.87
CA LYS A 108 22.36 5.46 6.64
C LYS A 108 21.85 6.90 6.75
N ALA A 109 20.79 7.25 6.01
CA ALA A 109 20.28 8.61 5.93
C ALA A 109 19.66 9.11 7.25
N SER A 110 19.01 8.22 8.01
CA SER A 110 18.37 8.61 9.27
C SER A 110 19.29 8.54 10.49
N GLY A 111 20.38 7.76 10.41
CA GLY A 111 21.26 7.43 11.55
C GLY A 111 20.58 6.59 12.64
N ARG A 112 19.31 6.22 12.45
CA ARG A 112 18.51 5.43 13.40
C ARG A 112 18.69 3.94 13.15
N LYS A 113 18.39 3.14 14.17
CA LYS A 113 18.17 1.72 13.98
C LYS A 113 16.91 1.50 13.13
N VAL A 114 17.00 0.60 12.15
CA VAL A 114 15.91 0.30 11.21
C VAL A 114 15.59 -1.18 11.28
N MET A 115 14.29 -1.50 11.44
CA MET A 115 13.77 -2.86 11.31
C MET A 115 12.78 -2.88 10.16
N GLY A 116 13.11 -3.61 9.11
CA GLY A 116 12.16 -3.96 8.07
C GLY A 116 11.27 -5.12 8.51
N VAL A 117 10.01 -5.13 8.07
CA VAL A 117 9.16 -6.33 8.09
C VAL A 117 8.58 -6.52 6.71
N PHE A 118 9.00 -7.58 6.02
CA PHE A 118 8.47 -7.94 4.71
C PHE A 118 7.27 -8.88 4.91
N VAL A 119 6.07 -8.36 4.63
CA VAL A 119 4.84 -9.15 4.65
C VAL A 119 4.60 -9.69 3.25
N SER A 120 4.71 -11.00 3.13
CA SER A 120 4.63 -11.69 1.84
C SER A 120 3.43 -12.60 1.73
N TRP A 121 2.97 -12.72 0.49
CA TRP A 121 1.85 -13.56 0.09
C TRP A 121 2.14 -14.15 -1.29
N ARG A 122 1.28 -15.05 -1.77
CA ARG A 122 1.50 -15.68 -3.07
C ARG A 122 1.11 -14.72 -4.20
N GLY A 123 2.11 -14.17 -4.89
CA GLY A 123 1.92 -13.42 -6.13
C GLY A 123 1.46 -14.29 -7.31
N ARG A 124 1.97 -13.98 -8.50
CA ARG A 124 1.56 -14.54 -9.79
C ARG A 124 1.45 -16.07 -9.71
N SER A 125 0.24 -16.59 -9.95
CA SER A 125 -0.10 -17.99 -9.68
C SER A 125 -0.77 -18.70 -10.84
N LEU A 126 -1.24 -17.97 -11.84
CA LEU A 126 -1.86 -18.52 -13.04
C LEU A 126 -1.00 -18.17 -14.26
N ALA A 127 0.29 -18.57 -14.23
CA ALA A 127 1.26 -18.21 -15.26
C ALA A 127 0.87 -18.67 -16.68
N THR A 128 0.08 -19.75 -16.79
CA THR A 128 -0.47 -20.31 -18.03
C THR A 128 -1.71 -19.58 -18.55
N PHE A 129 -2.34 -18.72 -17.75
CA PHE A 129 -3.53 -17.97 -18.12
C PHE A 129 -3.17 -16.55 -18.61
N PRO A 130 -4.07 -15.88 -19.36
CA PRO A 130 -3.89 -14.48 -19.73
C PRO A 130 -3.64 -13.60 -18.50
N ILE A 131 -2.69 -12.66 -18.60
CA ILE A 131 -2.23 -11.84 -17.47
C ILE A 131 -3.38 -11.15 -16.72
N GLY A 132 -4.42 -10.70 -17.43
CA GLY A 132 -5.57 -10.08 -16.76
C GLY A 132 -6.39 -11.04 -15.89
N VAL A 133 -6.52 -12.31 -16.28
CA VAL A 133 -7.21 -13.34 -15.46
C VAL A 133 -6.44 -13.57 -14.16
N ASP A 134 -5.12 -13.71 -14.24
CA ASP A 134 -4.27 -13.86 -13.06
C ASP A 134 -4.39 -12.61 -12.18
N TYR A 135 -4.29 -11.40 -12.76
CA TYR A 135 -4.43 -10.15 -12.01
C TYR A 135 -5.73 -10.08 -11.20
N PHE A 136 -6.89 -10.36 -11.79
CA PHE A 136 -8.16 -10.31 -11.05
C PHE A 136 -8.27 -11.42 -10.00
N HIS A 137 -7.77 -12.61 -10.29
CA HIS A 137 -7.69 -13.69 -9.33
C HIS A 137 -6.81 -13.31 -8.13
N ARG A 138 -5.66 -12.70 -8.37
CA ARG A 138 -4.76 -12.16 -7.34
C ARG A 138 -5.40 -10.99 -6.59
N HIS A 139 -6.18 -10.13 -7.24
CA HIS A 139 -6.91 -9.05 -6.58
C HIS A 139 -7.94 -9.58 -5.57
N ALA A 140 -8.66 -10.65 -5.91
CA ALA A 140 -9.56 -11.31 -4.97
C ALA A 140 -8.80 -11.95 -3.78
N ALA A 141 -7.63 -12.55 -4.05
CA ALA A 141 -6.77 -13.09 -3.00
C ALA A 141 -6.22 -12.00 -2.07
N ALA A 142 -5.77 -10.86 -2.62
CA ALA A 142 -5.29 -9.72 -1.85
C ALA A 142 -6.31 -9.22 -0.82
N ARG A 143 -7.61 -9.21 -1.15
CA ARG A 143 -8.65 -8.84 -0.16
C ARG A 143 -8.81 -9.87 0.96
N ARG A 144 -8.61 -11.16 0.69
CA ARG A 144 -8.61 -12.19 1.75
C ARG A 144 -7.37 -12.09 2.63
N VAL A 145 -6.20 -11.88 2.02
CA VAL A 145 -4.92 -11.62 2.71
C VAL A 145 -5.05 -10.41 3.63
N GLY A 146 -5.65 -9.31 3.14
CA GLY A 146 -5.96 -8.13 3.94
C GLY A 146 -7.21 -8.28 4.84
N GLY A 147 -7.71 -9.49 5.05
CA GLY A 147 -8.83 -9.76 5.95
C GLY A 147 -8.37 -9.90 7.40
N VAL A 148 -8.81 -10.96 8.08
CA VAL A 148 -8.59 -11.16 9.53
C VAL A 148 -7.10 -11.26 9.88
N SER A 149 -6.37 -12.21 9.32
CA SER A 149 -4.95 -12.41 9.69
C SER A 149 -4.06 -11.27 9.21
N GLY A 150 -4.35 -10.65 8.08
CA GLY A 150 -3.65 -9.42 7.65
C GLY A 150 -3.85 -8.28 8.63
N THR A 151 -5.06 -8.13 9.17
CA THR A 151 -5.35 -7.17 10.24
C THR A 151 -4.57 -7.52 11.51
N GLU A 152 -4.59 -8.78 11.94
CA GLU A 152 -3.84 -9.28 13.11
C GLU A 152 -2.34 -8.95 12.99
N VAL A 153 -1.71 -9.34 11.87
CA VAL A 153 -0.27 -9.09 11.63
C VAL A 153 0.06 -7.62 11.76
N LEU A 154 -0.67 -6.73 11.06
CA LEU A 154 -0.35 -5.30 11.09
C LEU A 154 -0.57 -4.68 12.47
N HIS A 155 -1.63 -5.08 13.17
CA HIS A 155 -1.89 -4.62 14.54
C HIS A 155 -0.86 -5.15 15.54
N GLU A 156 -0.46 -6.41 15.47
CA GLU A 156 0.54 -7.01 16.36
C GLU A 156 1.93 -6.39 16.16
N LEU A 157 2.37 -6.20 14.91
CA LEU A 157 3.63 -5.52 14.62
C LEU A 157 3.63 -4.10 15.19
N GLY A 158 2.54 -3.36 14.95
CA GLY A 158 2.35 -2.01 15.46
C GLY A 158 2.36 -1.95 16.99
N ALA A 159 1.63 -2.87 17.63
CA ALA A 159 1.55 -2.98 19.08
C ALA A 159 2.89 -3.35 19.72
N ALA A 160 3.62 -4.32 19.16
CA ALA A 160 4.95 -4.73 19.63
C ALA A 160 5.93 -3.57 19.59
N ALA A 161 6.03 -2.87 18.45
CA ALA A 161 6.91 -1.72 18.30
C ALA A 161 6.54 -0.58 19.26
N ARG A 162 5.26 -0.17 19.28
CA ARG A 162 4.83 0.98 20.07
C ARG A 162 4.86 0.69 21.57
N GLY A 163 4.52 -0.54 21.97
CA GLY A 163 4.53 -1.02 23.35
C GLY A 163 5.94 -1.12 23.92
N ALA A 164 6.91 -1.56 23.12
CA ALA A 164 8.30 -1.65 23.55
C ALA A 164 8.96 -0.26 23.73
N ASN A 165 8.67 0.69 22.83
CA ASN A 165 9.19 2.05 22.95
C ASN A 165 8.28 3.07 22.25
N SER A 166 7.73 4.01 23.03
CA SER A 166 6.83 5.06 22.51
C SER A 166 7.48 6.03 21.51
N LYS A 167 8.82 6.07 21.41
CA LYS A 167 9.57 6.87 20.42
C LYS A 167 9.84 6.11 19.12
N ASN A 168 9.40 4.87 19.02
CA ASN A 168 9.44 4.13 17.77
C ASN A 168 8.57 4.82 16.72
N ARG A 169 9.06 4.82 15.49
CA ARG A 169 8.33 5.32 14.33
C ARG A 169 7.93 4.15 13.46
N ILE A 170 6.66 4.04 13.14
CA ILE A 170 6.09 2.89 12.46
C ILE A 170 5.50 3.34 11.12
N VAL A 171 6.04 2.84 10.02
CA VAL A 171 5.51 3.10 8.68
C VAL A 171 5.15 1.79 8.01
N MET A 172 3.92 1.69 7.52
CA MET A 172 3.42 0.55 6.77
C MET A 172 3.24 0.94 5.31
N ILE A 173 3.82 0.18 4.40
CA ILE A 173 3.83 0.47 2.97
C ILE A 173 3.20 -0.70 2.22
N GLY A 174 2.25 -0.42 1.35
CA GLY A 174 1.69 -1.41 0.42
C GLY A 174 1.87 -0.95 -1.02
N HIS A 175 2.49 -1.78 -1.86
CA HIS A 175 2.61 -1.49 -3.29
C HIS A 175 1.59 -2.28 -4.10
N SER A 176 0.91 -1.64 -5.08
CA SER A 176 0.00 -2.31 -6.00
C SER A 176 -1.11 -3.07 -5.26
N LEU A 177 -1.24 -4.39 -5.45
CA LEU A 177 -2.14 -5.25 -4.65
C LEU A 177 -1.75 -5.32 -3.17
N GLY A 178 -0.49 -5.13 -2.80
CA GLY A 178 -0.07 -4.94 -1.41
C GLY A 178 -0.65 -3.67 -0.79
N GLY A 179 -0.90 -2.63 -1.60
CA GLY A 179 -1.66 -1.44 -1.22
C GLY A 179 -3.12 -1.77 -0.92
N ALA A 180 -3.74 -2.65 -1.71
CA ALA A 180 -5.09 -3.14 -1.46
C ALA A 180 -5.17 -4.02 -0.19
N ILE A 181 -4.15 -4.84 0.08
CA ILE A 181 -4.02 -5.61 1.33
C ILE A 181 -3.97 -4.65 2.53
N LEU A 182 -3.07 -3.65 2.49
CA LEU A 182 -2.92 -2.66 3.54
C LEU A 182 -4.23 -1.89 3.78
N GLU A 183 -4.87 -1.41 2.72
CA GLU A 183 -6.14 -0.70 2.83
C GLU A 183 -7.25 -1.60 3.39
N SER A 184 -7.35 -2.85 2.94
CA SER A 184 -8.35 -3.82 3.42
C SER A 184 -8.20 -4.13 4.91
N ALA A 185 -6.96 -4.36 5.36
CA ALA A 185 -6.66 -4.70 6.75
C ALA A 185 -6.88 -3.51 7.71
N MET A 186 -6.73 -2.28 7.21
CA MET A 186 -6.74 -1.10 8.06
C MET A 186 -8.04 -0.30 8.03
N ALA A 187 -8.82 -0.31 6.95
CA ALA A 187 -9.95 0.62 6.85
C ALA A 187 -11.06 0.36 7.88
N GLU A 188 -11.38 -0.90 8.17
CA GLU A 188 -12.40 -1.25 9.17
C GLU A 188 -11.94 -0.90 10.58
N SER A 189 -10.70 -1.25 10.93
CA SER A 189 -10.12 -0.93 12.25
C SER A 189 -10.00 0.59 12.48
N ILE A 190 -9.57 1.35 11.46
CA ILE A 190 -9.58 2.81 11.49
C ILE A 190 -11.00 3.34 11.64
N SER A 191 -11.95 2.84 10.85
CA SER A 191 -13.34 3.32 10.88
C SER A 191 -14.00 3.07 12.23
N ALA A 192 -13.78 1.89 12.82
CA ALA A 192 -14.27 1.55 14.15
C ALA A 192 -13.66 2.49 15.21
N ARG A 193 -12.34 2.67 15.20
CA ARG A 193 -11.64 3.56 16.15
C ARG A 193 -12.14 4.99 16.06
N VAL A 194 -12.19 5.54 14.84
CA VAL A 194 -12.70 6.88 14.55
C VAL A 194 -14.13 7.05 15.04
N ALA A 195 -14.98 6.05 14.81
CA ALA A 195 -16.37 6.08 15.26
C ALA A 195 -16.48 6.10 16.79
N MET A 196 -15.76 5.22 17.48
CA MET A 196 -15.81 5.10 18.93
C MET A 196 -15.23 6.32 19.66
N ASP A 197 -14.06 6.81 19.22
CA ASP A 197 -13.40 7.93 19.90
C ASP A 197 -14.12 9.26 19.64
N SER A 198 -14.60 9.48 18.42
CA SER A 198 -15.43 10.65 18.10
C SER A 198 -16.73 10.67 18.90
N ALA A 199 -17.40 9.51 19.07
CA ALA A 199 -18.61 9.41 19.88
C ALA A 199 -18.35 9.70 21.38
N ARG A 200 -17.13 9.44 21.86
CA ARG A 200 -16.68 9.75 23.23
C ARG A 200 -16.11 11.15 23.39
N GLY A 201 -16.10 11.98 22.34
CA GLY A 201 -15.49 13.31 22.35
C GLY A 201 -13.97 13.30 22.50
N ARG A 202 -13.30 12.17 22.23
CA ARG A 202 -11.85 12.05 22.29
C ARG A 202 -11.23 12.57 21.00
N LYS A 203 -10.16 13.34 21.13
CA LYS A 203 -9.33 13.73 19.99
C LYS A 203 -8.57 12.51 19.48
N LEU A 204 -8.55 12.34 18.17
CA LEU A 204 -7.77 11.29 17.53
C LEU A 204 -6.30 11.70 17.50
N MET A 205 -5.45 10.81 18.00
CA MET A 205 -4.01 10.95 17.93
C MET A 205 -3.47 9.87 17.00
N ARG A 206 -2.43 10.18 16.23
CA ARG A 206 -1.80 9.17 15.36
C ARG A 206 -1.34 7.93 16.13
N LYS A 207 -0.88 8.10 17.36
CA LYS A 207 -0.42 7.00 18.22
C LYS A 207 -1.51 6.00 18.60
N ASP A 208 -2.77 6.34 18.33
CA ASP A 208 -3.93 5.47 18.54
C ASP A 208 -4.08 4.39 17.47
N PHE A 209 -3.29 4.47 16.39
CA PHE A 209 -3.34 3.55 15.26
C PHE A 209 -2.08 2.66 15.21
N PRO A 210 -2.16 1.48 14.56
CA PRO A 210 -1.03 0.53 14.48
C PRO A 210 0.24 1.09 13.82
N ALA A 211 0.11 2.13 12.99
CA ALA A 211 1.22 2.81 12.37
C ALA A 211 1.12 4.32 12.56
N ASP A 212 2.28 4.98 12.50
CA ASP A 212 2.37 6.42 12.43
C ASP A 212 2.04 6.95 11.03
N LEU A 213 2.29 6.13 10.00
CA LEU A 213 1.86 6.42 8.63
C LEU A 213 1.64 5.14 7.85
N MET A 214 0.53 5.10 7.12
CA MET A 214 0.23 4.05 6.14
C MET A 214 0.38 4.65 4.74
N VAL A 215 1.21 4.05 3.90
CA VAL A 215 1.50 4.53 2.55
C VAL A 215 1.06 3.47 1.56
N SER A 216 0.13 3.81 0.67
CA SER A 216 -0.24 2.95 -0.45
C SER A 216 0.32 3.54 -1.73
N ILE A 217 0.92 2.70 -2.57
CA ILE A 217 1.62 3.15 -3.78
C ILE A 217 0.96 2.47 -4.96
N ASN A 218 0.37 3.29 -5.82
CA ASN A 218 -0.45 2.84 -6.94
C ASN A 218 -1.46 1.76 -6.52
N SER A 219 -2.21 2.04 -5.44
CA SER A 219 -3.25 1.11 -4.96
C SER A 219 -4.15 0.72 -6.12
N ALA A 220 -4.26 -0.58 -6.35
CA ALA A 220 -5.16 -1.16 -7.32
C ALA A 220 -6.63 -1.19 -6.84
N GLU A 221 -6.88 -0.75 -5.60
CA GLU A 221 -8.22 -0.77 -5.02
C GLU A 221 -9.14 0.31 -5.64
N SER A 222 -10.43 0.01 -5.58
CA SER A 222 -11.52 0.81 -6.12
C SER A 222 -11.69 2.13 -5.37
N ALA A 223 -11.96 3.21 -6.10
CA ALA A 223 -12.16 4.54 -5.49
C ALA A 223 -13.38 4.58 -4.56
N ILE A 224 -14.34 3.65 -4.72
CA ILE A 224 -15.46 3.53 -3.79
C ILE A 224 -14.99 3.20 -2.37
N TYR A 225 -14.00 2.33 -2.22
CA TYR A 225 -13.48 1.91 -0.92
C TYR A 225 -12.82 3.09 -0.21
N ALA A 226 -11.93 3.79 -0.91
CA ALA A 226 -11.33 5.03 -0.43
C ALA A 226 -12.41 6.07 -0.05
N ARG A 227 -13.45 6.22 -0.87
CA ARG A 227 -14.56 7.15 -0.59
C ARG A 227 -15.35 6.77 0.66
N GLN A 228 -15.53 5.49 0.96
CA GLN A 228 -16.18 5.02 2.18
C GLN A 228 -15.34 5.41 3.41
N LEU A 229 -14.03 5.13 3.40
CA LEU A 229 -13.14 5.51 4.49
C LEU A 229 -13.07 7.04 4.69
N LEU A 230 -12.97 7.82 3.60
CA LEU A 230 -13.06 9.28 3.67
C LEU A 230 -14.36 9.76 4.30
N SER A 231 -15.48 9.09 3.98
CA SER A 231 -16.79 9.44 4.54
C SER A 231 -16.83 9.22 6.05
N THR A 232 -16.10 8.25 6.60
CA THR A 232 -15.97 8.05 8.06
C THR A 232 -15.45 9.32 8.75
N PHE A 233 -14.41 9.96 8.19
CA PHE A 233 -13.85 11.21 8.71
C PHE A 233 -14.77 12.41 8.43
N LYS A 234 -15.21 12.57 7.18
CA LYS A 234 -16.04 13.70 6.74
C LYS A 234 -17.35 13.81 7.52
N ASN A 235 -18.04 12.69 7.73
CA ASN A 235 -19.34 12.67 8.44
C ASN A 235 -19.21 13.09 9.92
N ARG A 236 -17.99 13.11 10.46
CA ARG A 236 -17.67 13.49 11.84
C ARG A 236 -16.93 14.83 11.94
N GLY A 237 -16.76 15.54 10.81
CA GLY A 237 -16.03 16.81 10.76
C GLY A 237 -14.53 16.68 11.04
N ILE A 238 -13.95 15.48 10.90
CA ILE A 238 -12.54 15.24 11.19
C ILE A 238 -11.71 15.63 9.98
N LYS A 239 -10.93 16.70 10.10
CA LYS A 239 -10.02 17.19 9.06
C LYS A 239 -8.57 16.83 9.32
N ASN A 240 -8.19 16.79 10.59
CA ASN A 240 -6.84 16.52 11.05
C ASN A 240 -6.82 15.48 12.17
N VAL A 241 -5.69 14.80 12.30
CA VAL A 241 -5.34 13.91 13.42
C VAL A 241 -4.06 14.47 14.02
N GLU A 242 -3.97 14.45 15.36
CA GLU A 242 -2.77 14.95 16.02
C GLU A 242 -1.56 14.11 15.61
N GLY A 243 -0.52 14.78 15.12
CA GLY A 243 0.68 14.17 14.56
C GLY A 243 0.78 14.27 13.03
N GLY A 244 -0.34 14.41 12.30
CA GLY A 244 -0.38 14.55 10.84
C GLY A 244 -1.28 13.50 10.17
N PRO A 245 -1.11 13.22 8.85
CA PRO A 245 -1.95 12.24 8.15
C PRO A 245 -1.79 10.83 8.73
N LEU A 246 -2.86 10.04 8.62
CA LEU A 246 -2.87 8.62 8.96
C LEU A 246 -2.50 7.76 7.74
N MET A 247 -3.02 8.12 6.57
CA MET A 247 -2.85 7.35 5.35
C MET A 247 -2.54 8.27 4.17
N VAL A 248 -1.61 7.86 3.32
CA VAL A 248 -1.24 8.56 2.08
C VAL A 248 -1.24 7.56 0.93
N SER A 249 -2.17 7.71 0.00
CA SER A 249 -2.21 6.95 -1.26
C SER A 249 -1.54 7.77 -2.35
N LEU A 250 -0.38 7.31 -2.82
CA LEU A 250 0.43 7.91 -3.86
C LEU A 250 0.06 7.27 -5.20
N THR A 251 -0.33 8.07 -6.19
CA THR A 251 -0.81 7.54 -7.48
C THR A 251 -0.17 8.20 -8.69
N SER A 252 0.53 7.43 -9.52
CA SER A 252 1.16 7.97 -10.73
C SER A 252 0.15 8.27 -11.81
N GLN A 253 0.22 9.48 -12.38
CA GLN A 253 -0.59 9.88 -13.53
C GLN A 253 -0.34 9.03 -14.79
N ARG A 254 0.78 8.30 -14.86
CA ARG A 254 1.16 7.47 -16.01
C ARG A 254 1.04 5.97 -15.74
N ASP A 255 0.52 5.56 -14.58
CA ASP A 255 0.60 4.15 -14.23
C ASP A 255 -0.18 3.26 -15.21
N PHE A 256 0.52 2.25 -15.74
CA PHE A 256 0.12 1.47 -16.91
C PHE A 256 -0.91 0.38 -16.55
N ILE A 257 -0.96 -0.07 -15.29
CA ILE A 257 -1.85 -1.18 -14.88
C ILE A 257 -3.33 -0.77 -14.88
N THR A 258 -3.64 0.47 -14.60
CA THR A 258 -5.02 1.01 -14.64
C THR A 258 -5.46 1.43 -16.04
N SER A 259 -4.54 1.82 -16.91
CA SER A 259 -4.85 2.18 -18.29
C SER A 259 -5.07 0.95 -19.20
N VAL A 260 -4.55 -0.23 -18.82
CA VAL A 260 -4.67 -1.47 -19.62
C VAL A 260 -5.60 -2.52 -19.00
N PHE A 261 -5.52 -2.82 -17.69
CA PHE A 261 -6.27 -3.95 -17.11
C PHE A 261 -7.70 -3.59 -16.66
N TRP A 262 -7.93 -2.35 -16.23
CA TRP A 262 -9.28 -1.90 -15.83
C TRP A 262 -10.30 -1.87 -16.98
N PRO A 263 -9.95 -1.39 -18.20
CA PRO A 263 -10.81 -1.54 -19.37
C PRO A 263 -11.10 -3.00 -19.73
N MET A 264 -10.14 -3.90 -19.45
CA MET A 264 -10.22 -5.30 -19.82
C MET A 264 -11.10 -6.12 -18.88
N GLY A 265 -11.26 -5.74 -17.61
CA GLY A 265 -12.19 -6.43 -16.69
C GLY A 265 -13.66 -6.28 -17.07
N ASN A 266 -14.05 -5.12 -17.63
CA ASN A 266 -15.39 -4.93 -18.22
C ASN A 266 -15.60 -5.79 -19.48
N LEU A 267 -14.52 -6.09 -20.23
CA LEU A 267 -14.57 -6.91 -21.43
C LEU A 267 -14.58 -8.40 -21.06
N MET A 268 -13.69 -8.86 -20.17
CA MET A 268 -13.56 -10.27 -19.78
C MET A 268 -14.81 -10.82 -19.07
N GLY A 269 -15.49 -10.00 -18.25
CA GLY A 269 -16.77 -10.38 -17.65
C GLY A 269 -17.90 -10.66 -18.65
N ARG A 270 -17.77 -10.18 -19.90
CA ARG A 270 -18.69 -10.51 -21.01
C ARG A 270 -18.35 -11.81 -21.73
N TRP A 271 -17.10 -12.27 -21.70
CA TRP A 271 -16.63 -13.42 -22.50
C TRP A 271 -16.55 -14.74 -21.73
N VAL A 272 -16.62 -14.72 -20.39
CA VAL A 272 -16.62 -15.93 -19.57
C VAL A 272 -17.88 -15.97 -18.70
N PRO A 273 -18.88 -16.80 -19.04
CA PRO A 273 -20.09 -16.95 -18.24
C PRO A 273 -19.74 -17.35 -16.79
N GLY A 274 -20.18 -16.55 -15.81
CA GLY A 274 -19.94 -16.79 -14.37
C GLY A 274 -18.75 -16.06 -13.74
N LEU A 275 -17.91 -15.35 -14.51
CA LEU A 275 -16.78 -14.56 -14.01
C LEU A 275 -17.05 -13.05 -14.09
N ASN A 276 -17.96 -12.56 -13.25
CA ASN A 276 -18.15 -11.12 -13.04
C ASN A 276 -17.06 -10.59 -12.09
N PHE A 277 -15.87 -10.25 -12.62
CA PHE A 277 -14.77 -9.66 -11.83
C PHE A 277 -15.14 -8.31 -11.20
N PHE A 278 -16.09 -7.62 -11.81
CA PHE A 278 -16.78 -6.50 -11.20
C PHE A 278 -18.25 -6.89 -11.10
N ASN A 279 -18.83 -6.76 -9.91
CA ASN A 279 -20.28 -6.81 -9.76
C ASN A 279 -20.89 -5.53 -10.36
N THR A 280 -20.83 -5.39 -11.68
CA THR A 280 -21.67 -4.45 -12.43
C THR A 280 -23.10 -4.97 -12.55
N GLY A 281 -23.37 -6.17 -12.02
CA GLY A 281 -24.66 -6.85 -11.95
C GLY A 281 -25.58 -6.36 -10.84
N VAL A 282 -25.17 -5.41 -9.99
CA VAL A 282 -26.15 -4.53 -9.33
C VAL A 282 -26.72 -3.66 -10.43
N ALA A 283 -27.86 -4.09 -10.98
CA ALA A 283 -28.61 -3.42 -12.02
C ALA A 283 -28.84 -1.94 -11.67
N GLY A 284 -27.97 -1.05 -12.17
CA GLY A 284 -28.23 0.39 -12.36
C GLY A 284 -28.55 1.28 -11.14
N MET A 285 -28.76 0.74 -9.94
CA MET A 285 -29.20 1.52 -8.77
C MET A 285 -28.01 2.11 -8.01
N TYR A 286 -27.25 2.97 -8.67
CA TYR A 286 -26.27 3.81 -7.99
C TYR A 286 -26.96 5.02 -7.36
N ARG A 287 -26.65 5.30 -6.09
CA ARG A 287 -27.15 6.50 -5.40
C ARG A 287 -26.69 7.75 -6.17
N ARG A 288 -27.64 8.63 -6.48
CA ARG A 288 -27.39 9.97 -7.01
C ARG A 288 -27.65 10.98 -5.90
N ASP A 289 -26.69 11.86 -5.69
CA ASP A 289 -26.84 13.02 -4.81
C ASP A 289 -26.19 14.21 -5.51
N PRO A 290 -26.91 14.91 -6.41
CA PRO A 290 -26.32 15.92 -7.27
C PRO A 290 -25.56 17.00 -6.53
N GLU A 291 -26.02 17.38 -5.33
CA GLU A 291 -25.34 18.37 -4.50
C GLU A 291 -24.02 17.85 -3.94
N ARG A 292 -24.02 16.68 -3.30
CA ARG A 292 -22.76 16.12 -2.73
C ARG A 292 -21.82 15.59 -3.80
N ASP A 293 -22.34 15.13 -4.93
CA ASP A 293 -21.59 14.51 -6.00
C ASP A 293 -20.83 15.52 -6.88
N LYS A 294 -21.15 16.83 -6.80
CA LYS A 294 -20.37 17.92 -7.44
C LYS A 294 -18.88 17.86 -7.09
N LEU A 295 -18.55 17.64 -5.82
CA LEU A 295 -17.17 17.64 -5.33
C LEU A 295 -16.58 16.24 -5.18
N ARG A 296 -17.37 15.25 -4.73
CA ARG A 296 -16.87 13.89 -4.41
C ARG A 296 -17.00 12.89 -5.56
N GLY A 297 -17.66 13.29 -6.65
CA GLY A 297 -18.00 12.44 -7.78
C GLY A 297 -19.09 11.40 -7.47
N GLY A 298 -19.80 10.98 -8.52
CA GLY A 298 -20.92 10.04 -8.43
C GLY A 298 -20.48 8.62 -8.00
N GLN A 299 -21.39 7.89 -7.34
CA GLN A 299 -21.11 6.52 -6.88
C GLN A 299 -20.72 5.58 -8.03
N ALA A 300 -21.44 5.65 -9.15
CA ALA A 300 -21.15 4.85 -10.33
C ALA A 300 -19.75 5.10 -10.91
N ALA A 301 -19.23 6.33 -10.80
CA ALA A 301 -17.90 6.67 -11.27
C ALA A 301 -16.84 6.12 -10.31
N ALA A 302 -17.05 6.30 -8.99
CA ALA A 302 -16.15 5.76 -7.97
C ALA A 302 -16.03 4.22 -8.00
N HIS A 303 -17.10 3.49 -8.34
CA HIS A 303 -17.05 2.03 -8.50
C HIS A 303 -16.27 1.57 -9.73
N ARG A 304 -16.17 2.40 -10.77
CA ARG A 304 -15.57 2.07 -12.07
C ARG A 304 -14.16 2.63 -12.26
N SER A 305 -13.55 3.13 -11.19
CA SER A 305 -12.24 3.76 -11.22
C SER A 305 -11.44 3.32 -10.01
N THR A 306 -10.12 3.21 -10.14
CA THR A 306 -9.24 3.09 -8.98
C THR A 306 -9.13 4.42 -8.26
N VAL A 307 -8.76 4.37 -6.98
CA VAL A 307 -8.47 5.57 -6.17
C VAL A 307 -7.52 6.53 -6.89
N GLY A 308 -6.55 5.95 -7.61
CA GLY A 308 -5.53 6.69 -8.33
C GLY A 308 -6.00 7.51 -9.53
N HIS A 309 -7.13 7.14 -10.12
CA HIS A 309 -7.65 7.75 -11.36
C HIS A 309 -8.93 8.55 -11.11
N PHE A 310 -9.38 8.62 -9.86
CA PHE A 310 -10.60 9.27 -9.48
C PHE A 310 -10.31 10.65 -8.86
N LYS A 311 -10.05 11.62 -9.76
CA LYS A 311 -9.70 13.01 -9.43
C LYS A 311 -10.55 13.66 -8.32
N PRO A 312 -11.87 13.42 -8.21
CA PRO A 312 -12.68 14.03 -7.15
C PRO A 312 -12.20 13.74 -5.72
N LEU A 313 -11.43 12.68 -5.50
CA LEU A 313 -10.91 12.34 -4.17
C LEU A 313 -9.48 12.82 -3.93
N PHE A 314 -8.84 13.45 -4.92
CA PHE A 314 -7.50 13.99 -4.75
C PHE A 314 -7.50 15.08 -3.68
N SER A 315 -6.54 14.95 -2.77
CA SER A 315 -6.37 15.80 -1.60
C SER A 315 -5.32 16.89 -1.83
N HIS A 316 -4.43 16.68 -2.81
CA HIS A 316 -3.28 17.51 -3.11
C HIS A 316 -3.12 17.67 -4.63
N GLU A 317 -2.48 18.76 -5.02
CA GLU A 317 -1.92 18.99 -6.35
C GLU A 317 -0.40 19.09 -6.24
N PHE A 318 0.30 19.00 -7.37
CA PHE A 318 1.75 19.15 -7.41
C PHE A 318 2.20 20.22 -8.39
N GLU A 319 3.30 20.89 -8.06
CA GLU A 319 3.98 21.86 -8.90
C GLU A 319 5.47 21.54 -8.97
N LYS A 320 6.05 21.56 -10.17
CA LYS A 320 7.49 21.38 -10.37
C LYS A 320 8.24 22.68 -10.06
N LEU A 321 9.18 22.63 -9.12
CA LEU A 321 10.08 23.74 -8.76
C LEU A 321 11.33 23.74 -9.66
N LYS A 322 11.89 24.92 -9.94
CA LYS A 322 13.07 25.09 -10.83
C LYS A 322 14.39 24.72 -10.12
N ASN A 323 15.23 23.94 -10.82
CA ASN A 323 16.68 23.64 -10.61
C ASN A 323 17.23 23.60 -9.18
N GLN A 324 17.16 22.44 -8.52
CA GLN A 324 18.00 22.11 -7.36
C GLN A 324 18.36 20.61 -7.36
N LYS A 325 19.64 20.26 -7.58
CA LYS A 325 20.17 18.90 -7.36
C LYS A 325 20.65 18.77 -5.90
N ARG A 326 20.33 17.66 -5.22
CA ARG A 326 20.65 17.37 -3.81
C ARG A 326 20.86 15.86 -3.58
N SER A 327 21.60 15.46 -2.55
CA SER A 327 21.84 14.06 -2.12
C SER A 327 20.69 13.51 -1.25
N LEU A 328 20.56 12.19 -1.12
CA LEU A 328 19.49 11.53 -0.35
C LEU A 328 19.46 11.96 1.14
N GLU A 329 20.62 12.17 1.75
CA GLU A 329 20.73 12.64 3.13
C GLU A 329 20.14 14.05 3.27
N GLU A 330 20.49 14.97 2.36
CA GLU A 330 19.91 16.30 2.31
C GLU A 330 18.37 16.24 2.14
N LEU A 331 17.86 15.28 1.35
CA LEU A 331 16.42 15.09 1.15
C LEU A 331 15.68 14.72 2.44
N TYR A 332 16.28 13.85 3.26
CA TYR A 332 15.70 13.42 4.52
C TYR A 332 15.63 14.59 5.51
N TRP A 333 16.60 15.49 5.51
CA TRP A 333 16.64 16.65 6.41
C TRP A 333 15.76 17.82 5.97
N ASP A 334 15.67 18.10 4.66
CA ASP A 334 14.86 19.19 4.09
C ASP A 334 13.37 19.08 4.40
N ASN A 335 12.84 17.87 4.54
CA ASN A 335 11.41 17.63 4.77
C ASN A 335 11.00 17.68 6.25
N ARG A 336 11.86 18.18 7.15
CA ARG A 336 11.56 18.24 8.60
C ARG A 336 10.29 19.05 8.94
N ASP A 337 9.95 20.04 8.11
CA ASP A 337 8.80 20.95 8.34
C ASP A 337 7.57 20.59 7.49
N ALA A 338 7.58 19.46 6.77
CA ALA A 338 6.49 19.02 5.88
C ALA A 338 5.13 18.82 6.58
N ARG A 339 5.10 18.77 7.92
CA ARG A 339 3.86 18.65 8.69
C ARG A 339 3.08 19.96 8.80
N GLU A 340 3.77 21.10 8.80
CA GLU A 340 3.16 22.39 9.16
C GLU A 340 2.39 23.03 8.01
N LEU A 341 2.58 22.55 6.77
CA LEU A 341 2.06 23.19 5.56
C LEU A 341 0.93 22.42 4.85
N ASP A 342 0.38 21.35 5.45
CA ASP A 342 -0.65 20.51 4.80
C ASP A 342 -0.23 20.11 3.37
N GLY A 343 1.08 19.80 3.23
CA GLY A 343 1.78 19.68 1.96
C GLY A 343 3.25 19.35 2.20
N PHE A 344 3.94 18.82 1.19
CA PHE A 344 5.30 18.30 1.32
C PHE A 344 6.13 18.54 0.06
N LEU A 345 7.45 18.51 0.20
CA LEU A 345 8.36 18.58 -0.94
C LEU A 345 8.84 17.18 -1.28
N VAL A 346 8.70 16.80 -2.54
CA VAL A 346 9.35 15.61 -3.06
C VAL A 346 10.44 16.06 -4.01
N ARG A 347 11.65 15.66 -3.70
CA ARG A 347 12.80 15.93 -4.54
C ARG A 347 13.21 14.61 -5.18
N GLY A 348 13.15 14.58 -6.51
CA GLY A 348 13.77 13.54 -7.31
C GLY A 348 15.22 13.87 -7.65
N GLU A 349 15.89 12.97 -8.37
CA GLU A 349 17.30 13.06 -8.77
C GLU A 349 17.63 14.36 -9.52
N LYS A 350 16.69 14.83 -10.36
CA LYS A 350 16.89 15.98 -11.27
C LYS A 350 15.83 17.07 -11.09
N GLU A 351 14.78 16.81 -10.33
CA GLU A 351 13.58 17.65 -10.31
C GLU A 351 12.99 17.71 -8.91
N VAL A 352 12.40 18.84 -8.55
CA VAL A 352 11.75 19.03 -7.26
C VAL A 352 10.30 19.35 -7.48
N TYR A 353 9.43 18.78 -6.67
CA TYR A 353 7.99 18.97 -6.71
C TYR A 353 7.48 19.40 -5.34
N ARG A 354 6.63 20.41 -5.33
CA ARG A 354 5.86 20.81 -4.16
C ARG A 354 4.47 20.23 -4.27
N PHE A 355 4.02 19.59 -3.20
CA PHE A 355 2.67 19.08 -3.04
C PHE A 355 1.95 19.96 -2.04
N SER A 356 0.77 20.43 -2.41
CA SER A 356 -0.04 21.32 -1.56
C SER A 356 -1.52 21.06 -1.77
N ARG A 357 -2.35 21.52 -0.82
CA ARG A 357 -3.81 21.51 -1.02
C ARG A 357 -4.20 22.34 -2.25
N PRO A 358 -5.24 21.92 -3.00
CA PRO A 358 -5.75 22.69 -4.13
C PRO A 358 -6.24 24.07 -3.69
N LYS A 359 -6.04 25.09 -4.53
CA LYS A 359 -6.55 26.45 -4.27
C LYS A 359 -8.08 26.58 -4.37
N GLY A 360 -8.70 25.73 -5.19
CA GLY A 360 -10.16 25.72 -5.41
C GLY A 360 -10.91 24.78 -4.46
N PRO A 361 -12.24 24.65 -4.57
CA PRO A 361 -13.01 23.69 -3.79
C PRO A 361 -12.56 22.24 -4.07
N TYR A 362 -12.30 21.47 -3.01
CA TYR A 362 -11.97 20.05 -3.09
C TYR A 362 -12.72 19.26 -2.02
N TYR A 363 -13.00 17.98 -2.28
CA TYR A 363 -13.76 17.15 -1.35
C TYR A 363 -12.91 16.64 -0.17
N ASN A 364 -11.69 16.19 -0.46
CA ASN A 364 -10.84 15.47 0.49
C ASN A 364 -9.94 16.41 1.31
N ASP A 365 -10.47 16.88 2.42
CA ASP A 365 -9.78 17.63 3.47
C ASP A 365 -9.50 16.79 4.73
N THR A 366 -9.36 15.47 4.57
CA THR A 366 -9.27 14.52 5.68
C THR A 366 -7.82 14.10 5.98
N PRO A 367 -7.57 13.33 7.07
CA PRO A 367 -6.29 12.70 7.36
C PRO A 367 -5.89 11.54 6.43
N TYR A 368 -6.74 11.15 5.48
CA TYR A 368 -6.41 10.20 4.42
C TYR A 368 -6.16 10.96 3.11
N TRP A 369 -4.88 11.16 2.79
CA TRP A 369 -4.44 11.87 1.62
C TRP A 369 -4.40 10.95 0.41
N ILE A 370 -5.04 11.37 -0.68
CA ILE A 370 -4.88 10.76 -2.00
C ILE A 370 -4.12 11.78 -2.84
N VAL A 371 -2.89 11.44 -3.22
CA VAL A 371 -1.92 12.38 -3.78
C VAL A 371 -1.50 11.90 -5.17
N PRO A 372 -1.85 12.65 -6.25
CA PRO A 372 -1.32 12.36 -7.57
C PRO A 372 0.17 12.64 -7.60
N ILE A 373 0.98 11.76 -8.17
CA ILE A 373 2.42 11.95 -8.36
C ILE A 373 2.74 12.14 -9.86
N PRO A 374 3.75 12.97 -10.19
CA PRO A 374 4.19 13.14 -11.56
C PRO A 374 4.67 11.82 -12.17
N GLY A 375 4.37 11.58 -13.45
CA GLY A 375 4.79 10.37 -14.15
C GLY A 375 6.32 10.20 -14.31
N THR A 376 7.13 11.17 -13.89
CA THR A 376 8.60 11.07 -13.81
C THR A 376 9.07 10.31 -12.58
N PHE A 377 8.23 10.17 -11.54
CA PHE A 377 8.54 9.46 -10.29
C PHE A 377 8.32 7.96 -10.40
N ILE A 378 7.32 7.56 -11.17
CA ILE A 378 7.03 6.16 -11.47
C ILE A 378 6.68 6.10 -12.95
N ARG A 379 7.65 5.71 -13.79
CA ARG A 379 7.49 5.67 -15.26
C ARG A 379 6.73 4.43 -15.72
N SER A 380 6.79 3.36 -14.93
CA SER A 380 6.06 2.11 -15.14
C SER A 380 5.73 1.47 -13.79
N HIS A 381 4.82 0.50 -13.77
CA HIS A 381 4.39 -0.17 -12.54
C HIS A 381 5.52 -0.91 -11.79
N HIS A 382 6.61 -1.22 -12.49
CA HIS A 382 7.79 -1.87 -11.92
C HIS A 382 8.95 -0.89 -11.68
N ASP A 383 8.79 0.39 -12.04
CA ASP A 383 9.75 1.48 -11.79
C ASP A 383 9.55 2.06 -10.37
N GLN A 384 9.42 1.16 -9.41
CA GLN A 384 9.51 1.41 -7.99
C GLN A 384 10.98 1.28 -7.62
N TRP A 385 11.44 2.05 -6.64
CA TRP A 385 12.85 2.08 -6.17
C TRP A 385 13.85 2.87 -7.02
N ASN A 386 13.41 3.60 -8.05
CA ASN A 386 14.27 4.64 -8.64
C ASN A 386 14.54 5.77 -7.61
N PRO A 387 15.59 6.59 -7.80
CA PRO A 387 15.92 7.65 -6.83
C PRO A 387 14.79 8.65 -6.56
N ASN A 388 13.91 8.91 -7.52
CA ASN A 388 12.75 9.78 -7.32
C ASN A 388 11.75 9.15 -6.35
N PHE A 389 11.51 7.85 -6.50
CA PHE A 389 10.67 7.07 -5.63
C PHE A 389 11.23 6.98 -4.20
N VAL A 390 12.54 6.77 -4.06
CA VAL A 390 13.21 6.80 -2.75
C VAL A 390 13.06 8.18 -2.09
N GLY A 391 13.23 9.26 -2.85
CA GLY A 391 12.97 10.63 -2.37
C GLY A 391 11.51 10.84 -1.91
N LEU A 392 10.55 10.24 -2.61
CA LEU A 392 9.14 10.24 -2.22
C LEU A 392 8.91 9.49 -0.92
N LEU A 393 9.48 8.30 -0.75
CA LEU A 393 9.42 7.55 0.50
C LEU A 393 10.07 8.31 1.65
N ALA A 394 11.24 8.93 1.44
CA ALA A 394 11.91 9.76 2.44
C ALA A 394 11.02 10.94 2.87
N ALA A 395 10.34 11.58 1.92
CA ALA A 395 9.34 12.62 2.22
C ALA A 395 8.18 12.05 3.06
N MET A 396 7.67 10.86 2.75
CA MET A 396 6.64 10.21 3.57
C MET A 396 7.13 9.91 4.99
N MET A 397 8.35 9.39 5.14
CA MET A 397 8.97 9.14 6.44
C MET A 397 9.12 10.42 7.26
N SER A 398 9.34 11.57 6.63
CA SER A 398 9.39 12.85 7.34
C SER A 398 8.05 13.22 7.98
N LEU A 399 6.92 12.78 7.42
CA LEU A 399 5.59 13.01 8.00
C LEU A 399 5.41 12.27 9.33
N THR A 400 6.27 11.30 9.66
CA THR A 400 6.32 10.60 10.97
C THR A 400 7.31 11.20 11.97
N ARG A 401 7.98 12.31 11.60
CA ARG A 401 8.40 13.48 12.42
C ARG A 401 8.43 13.35 13.95
#